data_AF-A0AAD2FY18-F1
#
_entry.id   AF-A0AAD2FY18-F1
#
_cell.length_a   1.000
_cell.length_b   1.000
_cell.length_c   1.000
_cell.angle_alpha   90.00
_cell.angle_beta   90.00
_cell.angle_gamma   90.00
#
_symmetry.space_group_name_H-M   'P 1'
#
loop_
_entity.id
_entity.type
_entity.pdbx_description
1 polymer ?
#
loop_
_entity_poly.entity_id
_entity_poly.type
_entity_poly.pdbx_seq_one_letter_code
_entity_poly.pdbx_strand_id
1 'polypeptide(L)'
;MILSNYVLGEHICIDGMHGMATGVEVRQVVTEEIDIRSMGIIGGGCEFIRYAWPKISVSFSIPYEKDTIPLCFSGPPLVGIGPHRLRQNLLTNYPVDLLVIERSHYCRPTKTPRKEEWELLISGTPPLQRPRIVIESWQADAQLWKFGPVSKASWKQWEDLGYGTQSKTIDATAVGGAINQRRLLVIRTAADLGPRWTWDNLDRDLTVIRPMGNLLTPPGLVPRDRFRHHDSGHAPDSQRDPMPPRIGALIKTEKGIRRLMKDEFARGLGIPKTDKDRLTERCLHRSTSVFHWEYLSRSLQNLFSSATQDQDTPSLQPSQEDPTLLPIPRTLFEWKPADLSPGGKWYLKRVANLEVAASHYPTPEAVIVDGLNRLRIHRANYTADGPVPKWLQPLWWEFLQEHWEELRMGARQNFTKDPSPAPMDATMEEAASAFVDELMSLGVVRDIDEGRQILTNAPLFVVPKEGQEGQ
;
A
#
# COMPACT_ATOMS: atom_id res chain seq x y z
N MET A 1 9.51 -19.80 -8.40
CA MET A 1 8.28 -19.41 -9.10
C MET A 1 7.40 -18.55 -8.18
N ILE A 2 7.23 -17.27 -8.51
CA ILE A 2 6.31 -16.39 -7.78
C ILE A 2 4.95 -16.59 -8.44
N LEU A 3 3.95 -17.01 -7.67
CA LEU A 3 2.55 -17.02 -8.07
C LEU A 3 2.09 -15.56 -8.28
N SER A 4 2.45 -14.95 -9.42
CA SER A 4 2.12 -13.56 -9.74
C SER A 4 0.76 -13.41 -10.40
N ASN A 5 0.10 -14.52 -10.77
CA ASN A 5 -1.12 -14.52 -11.58
C ASN A 5 -2.30 -15.27 -10.93
N TYR A 6 -2.20 -15.69 -9.66
CA TYR A 6 -3.26 -16.48 -9.03
C TYR A 6 -3.69 -16.02 -7.60
N VAL A 7 -4.99 -16.07 -7.30
CA VAL A 7 -5.64 -15.58 -6.06
C VAL A 7 -6.20 -16.76 -5.25
N LEU A 8 -6.22 -16.68 -3.91
CA LEU A 8 -6.89 -17.68 -3.03
C LEU A 8 -8.42 -17.64 -3.22
N GLY A 9 -9.07 -18.80 -3.32
CA GLY A 9 -10.53 -18.95 -3.44
C GLY A 9 -11.29 -18.57 -2.16
N GLU A 10 -12.55 -18.13 -2.29
CA GLU A 10 -13.43 -17.84 -1.14
C GLU A 10 -13.73 -19.12 -0.34
N HIS A 11 -13.60 -19.04 0.98
CA HIS A 11 -14.17 -20.06 1.87
C HIS A 11 -15.67 -19.85 2.00
N ILE A 12 -16.40 -20.93 1.71
CA ILE A 12 -17.83 -21.16 1.91
C ILE A 12 -18.29 -20.61 3.27
N CYS A 13 -19.30 -19.75 3.25
CA CYS A 13 -20.01 -19.27 4.42
C CYS A 13 -20.54 -20.44 5.26
N ILE A 14 -20.24 -20.42 6.55
CA ILE A 14 -21.13 -20.98 7.57
C ILE A 14 -21.95 -19.79 8.08
N ASP A 15 -23.27 -19.95 8.10
CA ASP A 15 -24.24 -18.93 8.51
C ASP A 15 -23.83 -18.19 9.80
N GLY A 16 -23.80 -16.85 9.75
CA GLY A 16 -24.10 -16.05 10.95
C GLY A 16 -23.13 -14.96 11.43
N MET A 17 -22.02 -14.61 10.75
CA MET A 17 -21.21 -13.44 11.18
C MET A 17 -20.82 -12.52 10.01
N HIS A 18 -21.28 -11.27 10.10
CA HIS A 18 -20.99 -10.19 9.14
C HIS A 18 -19.52 -9.74 9.21
N GLY A 19 -19.01 -9.33 8.05
CA GLY A 19 -17.60 -9.14 7.75
C GLY A 19 -16.83 -8.17 8.64
N MET A 20 -15.63 -8.60 9.02
CA MET A 20 -14.57 -7.75 9.54
C MET A 20 -13.37 -7.86 8.60
N ALA A 21 -12.96 -6.73 8.02
CA ALA A 21 -11.68 -6.64 7.32
C ALA A 21 -10.64 -6.04 8.27
N THR A 22 -9.88 -6.88 8.95
CA THR A 22 -8.67 -6.49 9.70
C THR A 22 -7.45 -6.68 8.80
N GLY A 23 -7.16 -5.68 7.96
CA GLY A 23 -5.98 -5.69 7.10
C GLY A 23 -5.39 -4.29 6.91
N VAL A 24 -4.07 -4.16 7.08
CA VAL A 24 -3.32 -2.99 6.65
C VAL A 24 -2.96 -3.20 5.18
N GLU A 25 -3.64 -2.51 4.28
CA GLU A 25 -3.22 -2.46 2.87
C GLU A 25 -2.07 -1.47 2.76
N VAL A 26 -0.89 -1.99 2.45
CA VAL A 26 0.28 -1.22 2.06
C VAL A 26 0.20 -1.06 0.54
N ARG A 27 0.01 0.17 0.06
CA ARG A 27 0.16 0.46 -1.36
C ARG A 27 1.64 0.36 -1.69
N GLN A 28 2.03 -0.55 -2.59
CA GLN A 28 3.36 -0.47 -3.17
C GLN A 28 3.38 0.79 -4.02
N VAL A 29 4.10 1.81 -3.57
CA VAL A 29 4.33 2.98 -4.43
C VAL A 29 5.29 2.55 -5.51
N VAL A 30 4.75 2.23 -6.69
CA VAL A 30 5.54 2.01 -7.90
C VAL A 30 6.14 3.35 -8.31
N THR A 31 7.27 3.68 -7.72
CA THR A 31 8.06 4.88 -8.05
C THR A 31 8.99 4.64 -9.24
N GLU A 32 9.07 3.40 -9.74
CA GLU A 32 10.00 3.00 -10.80
C GLU A 32 9.61 3.53 -12.19
N GLU A 33 8.36 3.95 -12.37
CA GLU A 33 7.83 4.40 -13.67
C GLU A 33 7.43 5.89 -13.70
N ILE A 34 7.73 6.66 -12.64
CA ILE A 34 7.43 8.10 -12.63
C ILE A 34 8.63 8.84 -13.24
N ASP A 35 8.48 9.38 -14.46
CA ASP A 35 9.48 10.22 -15.13
C ASP A 35 9.57 11.64 -14.53
N ILE A 36 9.80 11.70 -13.21
CA ILE A 36 10.04 12.91 -12.43
C ILE A 36 11.32 12.69 -11.65
N ARG A 37 12.36 13.43 -11.98
CA ARG A 37 13.69 13.23 -11.39
C ARG A 37 13.89 14.08 -10.14
N SER A 38 13.27 15.25 -10.12
CA SER A 38 13.51 16.27 -9.10
C SER A 38 12.23 16.93 -8.61
N MET A 39 12.17 17.19 -7.30
CA MET A 39 11.09 17.97 -6.69
C MET A 39 11.60 19.11 -5.81
N GLY A 40 10.82 20.19 -5.74
CA GLY A 40 10.96 21.27 -4.77
C GLY A 40 9.76 21.31 -3.84
N ILE A 41 9.96 21.60 -2.56
CA ILE A 41 8.88 21.60 -1.55
C ILE A 41 8.78 22.97 -0.88
N ILE A 42 7.59 23.56 -0.85
CA ILE A 42 7.30 24.83 -0.15
C ILE A 42 6.17 24.62 0.85
N GLY A 43 6.42 25.00 2.11
CA GLY A 43 5.46 24.95 3.20
C GLY A 43 5.21 23.55 3.78
N GLY A 44 5.90 22.53 3.27
CA GLY A 44 5.65 21.07 3.31
C GLY A 44 5.39 20.37 4.65
N GLY A 45 5.00 21.05 5.73
CA GLY A 45 4.71 20.44 7.02
C GLY A 45 5.85 19.53 7.48
N CYS A 46 5.54 18.24 7.62
CA CYS A 46 6.49 17.19 7.97
C CYS A 46 6.98 16.38 6.75
N GLU A 47 6.74 16.88 5.55
CA GLU A 47 7.18 16.40 4.23
C GLU A 47 6.80 14.95 3.91
N PHE A 48 5.55 14.58 4.21
CA PHE A 48 5.06 13.22 3.98
C PHE A 48 5.06 12.78 2.52
N ILE A 49 5.16 13.73 1.60
CA ILE A 49 5.41 13.49 0.19
C ILE A 49 6.67 12.64 -0.05
N ARG A 50 7.68 12.76 0.81
CA ARG A 50 8.95 12.03 0.68
C ARG A 50 8.83 10.57 1.09
N TYR A 51 7.83 10.21 1.90
CA TYR A 51 7.49 8.81 2.14
C TYR A 51 6.72 8.22 0.96
N ALA A 52 5.84 9.00 0.33
CA ALA A 52 5.14 8.56 -0.87
C ALA A 52 6.12 8.38 -2.03
N TRP A 53 7.02 9.33 -2.28
CA TRP A 53 7.93 9.28 -3.43
C TRP A 53 9.41 9.32 -3.02
N PRO A 54 9.92 8.25 -2.37
CA PRO A 54 11.28 8.23 -1.81
C PRO A 54 12.38 8.25 -2.88
N LYS A 55 12.06 7.89 -4.13
CA LYS A 55 13.03 7.85 -5.24
C LYS A 55 13.19 9.19 -5.98
N ILE A 56 12.29 10.16 -5.78
CA ILE A 56 12.39 11.47 -6.42
C ILE A 56 13.39 12.33 -5.61
N SER A 57 14.39 12.90 -6.28
CA SER A 57 15.39 13.74 -5.63
C SER A 57 14.77 15.05 -5.15
N VAL A 58 15.00 15.44 -3.89
CA VAL A 58 14.57 16.74 -3.39
C VAL A 58 15.68 17.76 -3.66
N SER A 59 15.43 18.71 -4.56
CA SER A 59 16.40 19.77 -4.90
C SER A 59 16.41 20.90 -3.87
N PHE A 60 15.25 21.21 -3.28
CA PHE A 60 15.14 22.16 -2.17
C PHE A 60 13.89 21.90 -1.32
N SER A 61 13.97 22.33 -0.06
CA SER A 61 12.82 22.43 0.84
C SER A 61 12.78 23.80 1.53
N ILE A 62 11.57 24.34 1.68
CA ILE A 62 11.31 25.59 2.41
C ILE A 62 10.13 25.36 3.36
N PRO A 63 10.37 24.86 4.58
CA PRO A 63 9.30 24.68 5.57
C PRO A 63 8.86 26.02 6.16
N TYR A 64 7.73 26.05 6.87
CA TYR A 64 7.39 27.22 7.68
C TYR A 64 8.34 27.36 8.87
N GLU A 65 8.49 28.58 9.37
CA GLU A 65 9.26 28.86 10.58
C GLU A 65 8.75 27.99 11.74
N LYS A 66 9.65 27.21 12.36
CA LYS A 66 9.42 26.26 13.47
C LYS A 66 8.84 24.89 13.08
N ASP A 67 8.62 24.62 11.80
CA ASP A 67 8.27 23.25 11.38
C ASP A 67 9.52 22.35 11.44
N THR A 68 9.30 21.11 11.86
CA THR A 68 10.35 20.10 12.08
C THR A 68 10.17 18.98 11.07
N ILE A 69 11.22 18.65 10.35
CA ILE A 69 11.22 17.57 9.35
C ILE A 69 11.67 16.26 10.02
N PRO A 70 11.12 15.09 9.65
CA PRO A 70 11.58 13.78 10.13
C PRO A 70 13.10 13.56 9.96
N LEU A 71 13.73 12.91 10.94
CA LEU A 71 15.18 12.70 10.99
C LEU A 71 15.72 11.74 9.91
N CYS A 72 14.88 10.82 9.41
CA CYS A 72 15.22 9.85 8.38
C CYS A 72 15.57 10.48 7.02
N PHE A 73 15.29 11.76 6.85
CA PHE A 73 15.51 12.46 5.59
C PHE A 73 16.94 13.03 5.51
N SER A 74 17.82 12.38 4.74
CA SER A 74 19.19 12.84 4.40
C SER A 74 19.24 13.67 3.09
N GLY A 75 20.11 14.70 2.98
CA GLY A 75 20.45 15.43 1.71
C GLY A 75 19.87 16.86 1.54
N PRO A 76 20.42 17.77 0.68
CA PRO A 76 20.56 19.22 0.94
C PRO A 76 19.45 20.15 0.38
N PRO A 77 19.48 21.46 0.70
CA PRO A 77 19.28 22.06 2.01
C PRO A 77 17.87 22.66 2.15
N LEU A 78 17.51 22.99 3.39
CA LEU A 78 16.59 24.09 3.63
C LEU A 78 17.15 25.34 2.92
N VAL A 79 16.53 25.80 1.83
CA VAL A 79 17.09 26.92 1.02
C VAL A 79 16.61 28.30 1.53
N GLY A 80 15.70 28.37 2.50
CA GLY A 80 15.10 29.66 2.89
C GLY A 80 14.51 29.76 4.30
N ILE A 81 14.26 31.02 4.71
CA ILE A 81 13.57 31.39 5.94
C ILE A 81 12.08 31.51 5.64
N GLY A 82 11.38 30.39 5.62
CA GLY A 82 9.92 30.35 5.48
C GLY A 82 9.38 30.68 4.08
N PRO A 83 8.14 30.28 3.78
CA PRO A 83 7.54 30.44 2.45
C PRO A 83 7.03 31.87 2.17
N HIS A 84 7.20 32.81 3.12
CA HIS A 84 6.83 34.22 2.97
C HIS A 84 7.94 35.09 2.39
N ARG A 85 9.16 34.56 2.25
CA ARG A 85 10.33 35.29 1.74
C ARG A 85 11.11 34.39 0.79
N LEU A 86 10.50 34.12 -0.37
CA LEU A 86 11.11 33.30 -1.41
C LEU A 86 12.11 34.12 -2.23
N ARG A 87 13.25 33.53 -2.56
CA ARG A 87 14.21 34.16 -3.48
C ARG A 87 13.64 34.09 -4.89
N GLN A 88 13.59 35.22 -5.60
CA GLN A 88 12.99 35.28 -6.94
C GLN A 88 13.67 34.37 -7.97
N ASN A 89 14.96 34.09 -7.81
CA ASN A 89 15.74 33.22 -8.69
C ASN A 89 15.82 31.77 -8.19
N LEU A 90 14.96 31.34 -7.25
CA LEU A 90 15.03 30.00 -6.66
C LEU A 90 14.92 28.89 -7.71
N LEU A 91 13.90 28.94 -8.59
CA LEU A 91 13.70 27.91 -9.62
C LEU A 91 14.72 27.99 -10.77
N THR A 92 15.29 29.18 -11.00
CA THR A 92 16.40 29.33 -11.96
C THR A 92 17.69 28.68 -11.44
N ASN A 93 17.97 28.82 -10.14
CA ASN A 93 19.16 28.23 -9.52
C ASN A 93 18.99 26.73 -9.22
N TYR A 94 17.76 26.32 -8.91
CA TYR A 94 17.40 24.95 -8.55
C TYR A 94 16.16 24.52 -9.35
N PRO A 95 16.31 24.25 -10.66
CA PRO A 95 15.20 23.78 -11.47
C PRO A 95 14.69 22.43 -10.97
N VAL A 96 13.38 22.24 -11.05
CA VAL A 96 12.70 21.02 -10.60
C VAL A 96 11.64 20.62 -11.62
N ASP A 97 11.42 19.32 -11.78
CA ASP A 97 10.33 18.79 -12.63
C ASP A 97 8.98 19.00 -11.95
N LEU A 98 8.95 18.84 -10.62
CA LEU A 98 7.77 18.90 -9.78
C LEU A 98 7.94 19.93 -8.65
N LEU A 99 6.98 20.83 -8.50
CA LEU A 99 6.92 21.75 -7.37
C LEU A 99 5.71 21.41 -6.48
N VAL A 100 5.94 21.15 -5.20
CA VAL A 100 4.89 20.83 -4.22
C VAL A 100 4.68 22.01 -3.29
N ILE A 101 3.43 22.44 -3.18
CA ILE A 101 3.00 23.59 -2.41
C ILE A 101 1.99 23.13 -1.35
N GLU A 102 2.39 23.12 -0.08
CA GLU A 102 1.53 22.67 1.00
C GLU A 102 0.93 23.85 1.79
N ARG A 103 -0.39 23.99 1.66
CA ARG A 103 -1.19 25.15 2.09
C ARG A 103 -2.36 24.77 3.00
N SER A 104 -2.44 23.51 3.35
CA SER A 104 -3.34 22.85 4.30
C SER A 104 -3.55 23.51 5.68
N HIS A 105 -2.80 24.54 6.08
CA HIS A 105 -3.06 25.27 7.34
C HIS A 105 -3.72 26.63 7.15
N TYR A 106 -3.89 27.07 5.90
CA TYR A 106 -4.71 28.24 5.63
C TYR A 106 -6.17 27.83 5.79
N CYS A 107 -6.82 28.40 6.81
CA CYS A 107 -8.24 28.16 7.08
C CYS A 107 -9.09 29.38 6.73
N ARG A 108 -8.57 30.31 5.92
CA ARG A 108 -9.25 31.55 5.57
C ARG A 108 -9.04 31.90 4.11
N PRO A 109 -10.11 32.29 3.39
CA PRO A 109 -9.99 32.83 2.05
C PRO A 109 -9.04 34.02 1.99
N THR A 110 -8.28 34.11 0.91
CA THR A 110 -7.64 35.36 0.52
C THR A 110 -8.73 36.40 0.25
N LYS A 111 -8.48 37.64 0.67
CA LYS A 111 -9.44 38.75 0.48
C LYS A 111 -9.34 39.38 -0.91
N THR A 112 -8.27 39.10 -1.64
CA THR A 112 -7.93 39.71 -2.93
C THR A 112 -7.35 38.65 -3.86
N PRO A 113 -7.49 38.81 -5.19
CA PRO A 113 -6.92 37.90 -6.20
C PRO A 113 -5.42 38.12 -6.41
N ARG A 114 -4.70 38.59 -5.39
CA ARG A 114 -3.28 38.89 -5.51
C ARG A 114 -2.48 37.59 -5.57
N LYS A 115 -1.51 37.55 -6.48
CA LYS A 115 -0.54 36.47 -6.56
C LYS A 115 0.24 36.35 -5.26
N GLU A 116 0.43 35.13 -4.80
CA GLU A 116 1.29 34.83 -3.68
C GLU A 116 2.77 34.76 -4.09
N GLU A 117 3.69 34.87 -3.13
CA GLU A 117 5.14 34.86 -3.37
C GLU A 117 5.61 33.66 -4.21
N TRP A 118 5.02 32.48 -3.99
CA TRP A 118 5.38 31.27 -4.74
C TRP A 118 4.79 31.25 -6.16
N GLU A 119 3.67 31.92 -6.41
CA GLU A 119 3.11 32.11 -7.76
C GLU A 119 3.94 33.14 -8.55
N LEU A 120 4.44 34.17 -7.86
CA LEU A 120 5.38 35.14 -8.42
C LEU A 120 6.70 34.48 -8.82
N LEU A 121 7.18 33.51 -8.03
CA LEU A 121 8.36 32.72 -8.37
C LEU A 121 8.21 32.01 -9.72
N ILE A 122 7.08 31.37 -9.97
CA ILE A 122 6.82 30.68 -11.25
C ILE A 122 6.66 31.69 -12.38
N SER A 123 5.91 32.77 -12.14
CA SER A 123 5.71 33.84 -13.12
C SER A 123 7.03 34.47 -13.57
N GLY A 124 7.97 34.66 -12.64
CA GLY A 124 9.30 35.22 -12.88
C GLY A 124 10.33 34.24 -13.44
N THR A 125 10.03 32.94 -13.48
CA THR A 125 10.94 31.91 -14.00
C THR A 125 10.78 31.77 -15.52
N PRO A 126 11.88 31.70 -16.31
CA PRO A 126 11.82 31.47 -17.76
C PRO A 126 11.06 30.19 -18.11
N PRO A 127 10.24 30.15 -19.18
CA PRO A 127 9.39 28.99 -19.51
C PRO A 127 10.11 27.63 -19.53
N LEU A 128 11.32 27.57 -20.08
CA LEU A 128 12.14 26.35 -20.15
C LEU A 128 12.65 25.83 -18.81
N GLN A 129 12.60 26.66 -17.76
CA GLN A 129 13.05 26.32 -16.40
C GLN A 129 11.88 26.21 -15.42
N ARG A 130 10.64 26.42 -15.88
CA ARG A 130 9.48 26.28 -15.01
C ARG A 130 9.22 24.80 -14.72
N PRO A 131 8.70 24.47 -13.53
CA PRO A 131 8.29 23.11 -13.21
C PRO A 131 7.24 22.61 -14.19
N ARG A 132 7.38 21.37 -14.67
CA ARG A 132 6.40 20.76 -15.57
C ARG A 132 5.08 20.50 -14.85
N ILE A 133 5.16 20.25 -13.55
CA ILE A 133 4.01 19.96 -12.69
C ILE A 133 4.13 20.80 -11.41
N VAL A 134 3.01 21.39 -10.98
CA VAL A 134 2.86 22.00 -9.66
C VAL A 134 1.68 21.34 -8.96
N ILE A 135 1.91 20.82 -7.75
CA ILE A 135 0.88 20.19 -6.93
C ILE A 135 0.66 21.05 -5.69
N GLU A 136 -0.57 21.51 -5.51
CA GLU A 136 -0.97 22.28 -4.34
C GLU A 136 -1.89 21.44 -3.45
N SER A 137 -1.61 21.38 -2.15
CA SER A 137 -2.51 20.76 -1.15
C SER A 137 -3.14 21.81 -0.25
N TRP A 138 -4.46 21.88 -0.25
CA TRP A 138 -5.25 22.84 0.51
C TRP A 138 -6.23 22.15 1.47
N GLN A 139 -6.78 22.93 2.41
CA GLN A 139 -7.98 22.50 3.12
C GLN A 139 -9.14 22.31 2.13
N ALA A 140 -10.01 21.34 2.39
CA ALA A 140 -11.10 20.99 1.47
C ALA A 140 -12.07 22.15 1.21
N ASP A 141 -12.28 23.04 2.18
CA ASP A 141 -13.15 24.22 2.05
C ASP A 141 -12.57 25.30 1.14
N ALA A 142 -11.28 25.25 0.80
CA ALA A 142 -10.64 26.17 -0.14
C ALA A 142 -11.26 26.15 -1.53
N GLN A 143 -11.98 25.07 -1.88
CA GLN A 143 -12.73 24.97 -3.13
C GLN A 143 -13.85 26.02 -3.24
N LEU A 144 -14.36 26.50 -2.09
CA LEU A 144 -15.46 27.47 -2.00
C LEU A 144 -14.96 28.91 -1.87
N TRP A 145 -13.65 29.13 -1.77
CA TRP A 145 -13.11 30.46 -1.53
C TRP A 145 -13.24 31.32 -2.79
N LYS A 146 -13.80 32.52 -2.62
CA LYS A 146 -13.98 33.50 -3.72
C LYS A 146 -12.70 33.79 -4.50
N PHE A 147 -11.57 33.86 -3.79
CA PHE A 147 -10.23 34.08 -4.37
C PHE A 147 -9.29 32.89 -4.09
N GLY A 148 -9.85 31.68 -3.99
CA GLY A 148 -9.12 30.45 -3.74
C GLY A 148 -8.36 29.90 -4.95
N PRO A 149 -7.68 28.75 -4.77
CA PRO A 149 -6.83 28.15 -5.80
C PRO A 149 -7.61 27.66 -7.03
N VAL A 150 -8.91 27.42 -6.89
CA VAL A 150 -9.82 27.01 -7.98
C VAL A 150 -10.71 28.16 -8.47
N SER A 151 -10.47 29.39 -8.02
CA SER A 151 -11.23 30.55 -8.48
C SER A 151 -10.96 30.84 -9.96
N LYS A 152 -11.93 31.42 -10.67
CA LYS A 152 -11.76 31.83 -12.08
C LYS A 152 -10.55 32.75 -12.29
N ALA A 153 -10.25 33.61 -11.31
CA ALA A 153 -9.08 34.49 -11.36
C ALA A 153 -7.78 33.69 -11.30
N SER A 154 -7.66 32.72 -10.39
CA SER A 154 -6.49 31.83 -10.33
C SER A 154 -6.38 30.99 -11.61
N TRP A 155 -7.49 30.38 -12.06
CA TRP A 155 -7.49 29.55 -13.26
C TRP A 155 -6.94 30.30 -14.49
N LYS A 156 -7.45 31.51 -14.75
CA LYS A 156 -6.97 32.36 -15.84
C LYS A 156 -5.49 32.75 -15.68
N GLN A 157 -5.05 33.07 -14.47
CA GLN A 157 -3.64 33.40 -14.22
C GLN A 157 -2.70 32.24 -14.56
N TRP A 158 -3.10 31.00 -14.29
CA TRP A 158 -2.31 29.80 -14.60
C TRP A 158 -2.38 29.43 -16.08
N GLU A 159 -3.53 29.62 -16.71
CA GLU A 159 -3.69 29.49 -18.16
C GLU A 159 -2.78 30.47 -18.93
N ASP A 160 -2.75 31.74 -18.51
CA ASP A 160 -1.85 32.77 -19.08
C ASP A 160 -0.35 32.41 -18.89
N LEU A 161 -0.01 31.58 -17.90
CA LEU A 161 1.34 31.07 -17.66
C LEU A 161 1.68 29.80 -18.47
N GLY A 162 0.72 29.27 -19.23
CA GLY A 162 0.88 28.04 -20.03
C GLY A 162 0.60 26.76 -19.24
N TYR A 163 -0.22 26.82 -18.18
CA TYR A 163 -0.59 25.65 -17.39
C TYR A 163 -2.08 25.32 -17.52
N GLY A 164 -2.38 24.04 -17.75
CA GLY A 164 -3.68 23.46 -17.46
C GLY A 164 -3.87 23.29 -15.95
N THR A 165 -5.11 23.41 -15.47
CA THR A 165 -5.43 23.21 -14.05
C THR A 165 -6.53 22.18 -13.90
N GLN A 166 -6.29 21.21 -13.02
CA GLN A 166 -7.29 20.28 -12.54
C GLN A 166 -7.34 20.29 -11.01
N SER A 167 -8.48 19.94 -10.41
CA SER A 167 -8.59 19.84 -8.96
C SER A 167 -9.56 18.76 -8.54
N LYS A 168 -9.30 18.15 -7.38
CA LYS A 168 -10.16 17.14 -6.77
C LYS A 168 -10.06 17.22 -5.25
N THR A 169 -11.20 17.14 -4.57
CA THR A 169 -11.23 16.97 -3.11
C THR A 169 -11.19 15.48 -2.80
N ILE A 170 -10.17 15.06 -2.07
CA ILE A 170 -9.92 13.67 -1.72
C ILE A 170 -10.01 13.51 -0.21
N ASP A 171 -10.62 12.42 0.24
CA ASP A 171 -10.60 11.99 1.63
C ASP A 171 -9.54 10.88 1.77
N ALA A 172 -8.64 11.01 2.73
CA ALA A 172 -7.66 9.98 3.04
C ALA A 172 -8.31 8.61 3.25
N THR A 173 -9.51 8.54 3.84
CA THR A 173 -10.24 7.27 4.03
C THR A 173 -10.64 6.60 2.71
N ALA A 174 -10.98 7.39 1.69
CA ALA A 174 -11.32 6.89 0.35
C ALA A 174 -10.10 6.39 -0.44
N VAL A 175 -8.89 6.76 -0.02
CA VAL A 175 -7.63 6.40 -0.70
C VAL A 175 -6.69 5.58 0.18
N GLY A 176 -7.20 5.03 1.28
CA GLY A 176 -6.53 4.01 2.07
C GLY A 176 -5.97 4.41 3.42
N GLY A 177 -6.08 5.67 3.80
CA GLY A 177 -5.84 6.11 5.16
C GLY A 177 -6.90 5.63 6.13
N ALA A 178 -6.53 5.53 7.40
CA ALA A 178 -7.51 5.39 8.48
C ALA A 178 -7.89 6.75 9.08
N ILE A 179 -7.23 7.84 8.67
CA ILE A 179 -7.54 9.20 9.12
C ILE A 179 -8.57 9.86 8.21
N ASN A 180 -9.62 10.43 8.81
CA ASN A 180 -10.63 11.23 8.11
C ASN A 180 -10.10 12.64 7.85
N GLN A 181 -9.05 12.73 7.02
CA GLN A 181 -8.50 14.00 6.57
C GLN A 181 -8.91 14.24 5.12
N ARG A 182 -9.59 15.36 4.86
CA ARG A 182 -9.95 15.80 3.52
C ARG A 182 -9.01 16.90 3.03
N ARG A 183 -8.53 16.77 1.80
CA ARG A 183 -7.68 17.77 1.14
C ARG A 183 -8.21 18.10 -0.25
N LEU A 184 -8.17 19.37 -0.60
CA LEU A 184 -8.30 19.81 -1.97
C LEU A 184 -6.92 19.76 -2.61
N LEU A 185 -6.74 18.86 -3.58
CA LEU A 185 -5.53 18.80 -4.39
C LEU A 185 -5.77 19.58 -5.68
N VAL A 186 -4.87 20.51 -6.00
CA VAL A 186 -4.88 21.29 -7.24
C VAL A 186 -3.62 20.99 -8.01
N ILE A 187 -3.77 20.58 -9.26
CA ILE A 187 -2.69 20.14 -10.13
C ILE A 187 -2.59 21.12 -11.26
N ARG A 188 -1.41 21.72 -11.42
CA ARG A 188 -1.06 22.56 -12.56
C ARG A 188 -0.07 21.78 -13.40
N THR A 189 -0.43 21.50 -14.64
CA THR A 189 0.42 20.80 -15.60
C THR A 189 0.76 21.74 -16.74
N ALA A 190 2.01 21.76 -17.19
CA ALA A 190 2.38 22.46 -18.41
C ALA A 190 1.44 22.05 -19.57
N ALA A 191 1.17 22.98 -20.50
CA ALA A 191 0.14 22.81 -21.52
C ALA A 191 0.28 21.54 -22.38
N ASP A 192 1.50 21.05 -22.59
CA ASP A 192 1.82 19.81 -23.30
C ASP A 192 1.42 18.54 -22.51
N LEU A 193 1.44 18.62 -21.17
CA LEU A 193 1.08 17.52 -20.27
C LEU A 193 -0.39 17.52 -19.87
N GLY A 194 -1.06 18.68 -19.90
CA GLY A 194 -2.45 18.83 -19.43
C GLY A 194 -3.44 17.80 -19.97
N PRO A 195 -3.49 17.53 -21.28
CA PRO A 195 -4.40 16.54 -21.85
C PRO A 195 -4.16 15.10 -21.38
N ARG A 196 -2.96 14.79 -20.87
CA ARG A 196 -2.59 13.45 -20.39
C ARG A 196 -2.93 13.24 -18.92
N TRP A 197 -3.21 14.32 -18.18
CA TRP A 197 -3.54 14.18 -16.77
C TRP A 197 -4.88 13.48 -16.60
N THR A 198 -4.85 12.34 -15.91
CA THR A 198 -6.02 11.60 -15.47
C THR A 198 -5.94 11.35 -13.98
N TRP A 199 -7.03 11.62 -13.27
CA TRP A 199 -7.16 11.22 -11.87
C TRP A 199 -7.19 9.69 -11.80
N ASP A 200 -6.59 9.14 -10.76
CA ASP A 200 -6.71 7.70 -10.53
C ASP A 200 -8.18 7.34 -10.26
N ASN A 201 -8.66 6.30 -10.93
CA ASN A 201 -10.04 5.82 -10.86
C ASN A 201 -10.23 4.82 -9.71
N LEU A 202 -9.14 4.46 -9.01
CA LEU A 202 -9.15 3.62 -7.81
C LEU A 202 -9.56 4.40 -6.54
N ASP A 203 -10.58 5.26 -6.64
CA ASP A 203 -11.30 5.70 -5.45
C ASP A 203 -11.90 4.43 -4.83
N ARG A 204 -11.55 4.13 -3.58
CA ARG A 204 -12.13 2.96 -2.93
C ARG A 204 -13.61 3.15 -2.72
N ASP A 205 -14.31 2.02 -2.64
CA ASP A 205 -15.67 2.00 -2.16
C ASP A 205 -15.73 2.65 -0.76
N LEU A 206 -16.48 3.75 -0.65
CA LEU A 206 -16.66 4.53 0.57
C LEU A 206 -17.35 3.71 1.68
N THR A 207 -17.88 2.53 1.36
CA THR A 207 -18.41 1.58 2.33
C THR A 207 -17.32 0.90 3.16
N VAL A 208 -16.07 0.88 2.69
CA VAL A 208 -14.94 0.23 3.39
C VAL A 208 -14.32 1.21 4.39
N ILE A 209 -14.83 1.19 5.62
CA ILE A 209 -14.32 2.02 6.71
C ILE A 209 -13.05 1.39 7.29
N ARG A 210 -11.97 2.18 7.42
CA ARG A 210 -10.73 1.77 8.10
C ARG A 210 -10.75 2.20 9.57
N PRO A 211 -10.90 1.27 10.51
CA PRO A 211 -10.88 1.61 11.92
C PRO A 211 -9.48 2.05 12.37
N MET A 212 -9.43 2.99 13.32
CA MET A 212 -8.17 3.54 13.79
C MET A 212 -7.40 2.63 14.78
N GLY A 213 -8.00 1.53 15.24
CA GLY A 213 -7.51 0.69 16.34
C GLY A 213 -6.03 0.31 16.23
N ASN A 214 -5.59 -0.14 15.05
CA ASN A 214 -4.20 -0.54 14.78
C ASN A 214 -3.17 0.61 14.87
N LEU A 215 -3.66 1.85 14.78
CA LEU A 215 -2.85 3.06 14.87
C LEU A 215 -2.81 3.65 16.27
N LEU A 216 -3.60 3.11 17.21
CA LEU A 216 -3.62 3.56 18.58
C LEU A 216 -2.49 2.90 19.39
N THR A 217 -2.14 3.52 20.49
CA THR A 217 -1.34 2.90 21.54
C THR A 217 -2.23 1.88 22.25
N PRO A 218 -1.75 0.64 22.44
CA PRO A 218 -2.51 -0.40 23.14
C PRO A 218 -3.06 0.13 24.47
N PRO A 219 -4.35 -0.12 24.80
CA PRO A 219 -4.95 0.40 26.02
C PRO A 219 -4.22 -0.01 27.31
N GLY A 220 -3.44 -1.11 27.27
CA GLY A 220 -2.52 -1.53 28.34
C GLY A 220 -1.43 -0.53 28.69
N LEU A 221 -0.94 0.22 27.69
CA LEU A 221 0.20 1.13 27.81
C LEU A 221 -0.20 2.59 28.03
N VAL A 222 -1.51 2.89 28.04
CA VAL A 222 -2.02 4.22 28.30
C VAL A 222 -2.32 4.36 29.80
N PRO A 223 -1.79 5.39 30.48
CA PRO A 223 -2.10 5.66 31.89
C PRO A 223 -3.61 5.74 32.17
N ARG A 224 -4.05 5.15 33.29
CA ARG A 224 -5.48 5.03 33.64
C ARG A 224 -6.18 6.39 33.79
N ASP A 225 -5.48 7.39 34.29
CA ASP A 225 -5.96 8.78 34.47
C ASP A 225 -6.31 9.49 33.15
N ARG A 226 -5.84 8.98 32.01
CA ARG A 226 -6.20 9.50 30.68
C ARG A 226 -7.55 9.02 30.17
N PHE A 227 -8.14 8.02 30.80
CA PHE A 227 -9.45 7.49 30.44
C PHE A 227 -10.55 8.19 31.23
N ARG A 228 -11.66 8.46 30.55
CA ARG A 228 -12.92 8.91 31.15
C ARG A 228 -13.93 7.79 31.01
N HIS A 229 -14.60 7.49 32.12
CA HIS A 229 -15.65 6.46 32.19
C HIS A 229 -17.06 7.03 31.99
N HIS A 230 -17.22 8.34 31.90
CA HIS A 230 -18.50 8.98 31.62
C HIS A 230 -18.71 9.18 30.12
N ASP A 231 -19.93 8.91 29.66
CA ASP A 231 -20.37 9.12 28.29
C ASP A 231 -20.27 10.61 27.94
N SER A 232 -19.21 10.96 27.22
CA SER A 232 -18.98 12.31 26.71
C SER A 232 -19.36 12.35 25.24
N GLY A 233 -20.65 12.12 24.97
CA GLY A 233 -21.24 12.25 23.64
C GLY A 233 -20.64 11.33 22.57
N HIS A 234 -20.97 11.67 21.31
CA HIS A 234 -20.68 10.90 20.09
C HIS A 234 -19.18 10.90 19.73
N ALA A 235 -18.36 10.19 20.52
CA ALA A 235 -16.96 9.93 20.19
C ALA A 235 -16.86 8.71 19.25
N PRO A 236 -16.05 8.77 18.18
CA PRO A 236 -15.87 7.66 17.26
C PRO A 236 -15.23 6.44 17.94
N ASP A 237 -15.73 5.27 17.59
CA ASP A 237 -15.28 3.97 18.08
C ASP A 237 -14.01 3.53 17.36
N SER A 238 -12.96 3.25 18.14
CA SER A 238 -11.66 2.87 17.61
C SER A 238 -11.68 1.63 16.70
N GLN A 239 -12.66 0.74 16.87
CA GLN A 239 -12.77 -0.51 16.11
C GLN A 239 -13.72 -0.41 14.90
N ARG A 240 -14.46 0.70 14.77
CA ARG A 240 -15.49 0.84 13.72
C ARG A 240 -15.34 2.10 12.89
N ASP A 241 -14.84 3.17 13.48
CA ASP A 241 -14.84 4.49 12.89
C ASP A 241 -13.41 4.93 12.50
N PRO A 242 -13.28 5.81 11.48
CA PRO A 242 -12.00 6.35 11.09
C PRO A 242 -11.46 7.33 12.14
N MET A 243 -10.14 7.49 12.17
CA MET A 243 -9.43 8.39 13.06
C MET A 243 -9.85 9.85 12.79
N PRO A 244 -10.25 10.62 13.82
CA PRO A 244 -10.54 12.03 13.68
C PRO A 244 -9.34 12.85 13.17
N PRO A 245 -9.54 13.88 12.34
CA PRO A 245 -8.47 14.72 11.80
C PRO A 245 -7.93 15.75 12.80
N ARG A 246 -7.91 15.45 14.10
CA ARG A 246 -7.48 16.40 15.12
C ARG A 246 -6.78 15.73 16.30
N ILE A 247 -5.60 16.23 16.65
CA ILE A 247 -4.89 15.87 17.88
C ILE A 247 -5.75 16.23 19.09
N GLY A 248 -5.85 15.31 20.04
CA GLY A 248 -6.64 15.50 21.25
C GLY A 248 -8.15 15.30 21.09
N ALA A 249 -8.63 14.88 19.90
CA ALA A 249 -10.02 14.48 19.71
C ALA A 249 -10.39 13.32 20.64
N LEU A 250 -11.65 13.28 21.09
CA LEU A 250 -12.14 12.16 21.88
C LEU A 250 -12.33 10.93 20.98
N ILE A 251 -11.88 9.78 21.45
CA ILE A 251 -12.03 8.48 20.80
C ILE A 251 -12.48 7.46 21.86
N LYS A 252 -13.36 6.53 21.45
CA LYS A 252 -13.82 5.44 22.30
C LYS A 252 -12.95 4.21 22.06
N THR A 253 -12.43 3.64 23.14
CA THR A 253 -11.63 2.40 23.13
C THR A 253 -12.25 1.39 24.11
N GLU A 254 -11.78 0.15 24.10
CA GLU A 254 -12.25 -0.91 25.01
C GLU A 254 -12.14 -0.53 26.50
N LYS A 255 -11.17 0.30 26.90
CA LYS A 255 -10.98 0.75 28.29
C LYS A 255 -11.76 2.02 28.65
N GLY A 256 -12.44 2.65 27.69
CA GLY A 256 -13.17 3.90 27.87
C GLY A 256 -12.78 4.97 26.86
N ILE A 257 -13.29 6.18 27.10
CA ILE A 257 -13.09 7.33 26.21
C ILE A 257 -11.79 8.04 26.61
N ARG A 258 -10.95 8.38 25.63
CA ARG A 258 -9.73 9.17 25.86
C ARG A 258 -9.43 10.10 24.71
N ARG A 259 -8.42 10.94 24.89
CA ARG A 259 -7.92 11.82 23.83
C ARG A 259 -6.95 11.08 22.91
N LEU A 260 -7.07 11.33 21.61
CA LEU A 260 -6.11 10.91 20.58
C LEU A 260 -4.76 11.60 20.83
N MET A 261 -3.70 10.82 20.95
CA MET A 261 -2.36 11.31 21.24
C MET A 261 -1.63 11.75 19.97
N LYS A 262 -0.66 12.66 20.12
CA LYS A 262 0.15 13.17 19.01
C LYS A 262 0.77 12.05 18.15
N ASP A 263 1.34 11.03 18.77
CA ASP A 263 2.03 9.93 18.06
C ASP A 263 1.06 8.95 17.39
N GLU A 264 -0.19 8.90 17.84
CA GLU A 264 -1.26 8.14 17.19
C GLU A 264 -1.75 8.89 15.95
N PHE A 265 -1.93 10.20 16.07
CA PHE A 265 -2.26 11.08 14.96
C PHE A 265 -1.18 11.06 13.87
N ALA A 266 0.10 11.11 14.26
CA ALA A 266 1.24 10.95 13.36
C ALA A 266 1.19 9.63 12.57
N ARG A 267 0.86 8.51 13.24
CA ARG A 267 0.65 7.21 12.57
C ARG A 267 -0.53 7.24 11.61
N GLY A 268 -1.63 7.90 11.97
CA GLY A 268 -2.78 8.08 11.08
C GLY A 268 -2.47 8.85 9.80
N LEU A 269 -1.52 9.78 9.85
CA LEU A 269 -1.04 10.48 8.66
C LEU A 269 -0.04 9.67 7.81
N GLY A 270 0.43 8.52 8.31
CA GLY A 270 1.35 7.62 7.58
C GLY A 270 2.81 7.66 8.05
N ILE A 271 3.13 8.25 9.22
CA ILE A 271 4.52 8.29 9.72
C ILE A 271 4.93 6.90 10.27
N PRO A 272 6.10 6.35 9.85
CA PRO A 272 6.69 5.15 10.43
C PRO A 272 6.93 5.29 11.94
N LYS A 273 6.87 4.17 12.68
CA LYS A 273 7.04 4.20 14.14
C LYS A 273 8.41 4.72 14.60
N THR A 274 9.42 4.62 13.73
CA THR A 274 10.83 4.98 13.95
C THR A 274 11.10 6.47 13.87
N ASP A 275 10.25 7.25 13.19
CA ASP A 275 10.57 8.64 12.80
C ASP A 275 9.75 9.68 13.56
N LYS A 276 9.32 9.34 14.78
CA LYS A 276 8.44 10.18 15.61
C LYS A 276 9.18 11.28 16.37
N ASP A 277 10.48 11.16 16.52
CA ASP A 277 11.26 12.05 17.37
C ASP A 277 11.30 13.46 16.75
N ARG A 278 11.00 14.46 17.59
CA ARG A 278 11.02 15.91 17.30
C ARG A 278 9.84 16.49 16.52
N LEU A 279 8.81 15.72 16.16
CA LEU A 279 7.63 16.27 15.47
C LEU A 279 6.74 17.13 16.40
N THR A 280 6.37 18.32 15.91
CA THR A 280 5.47 19.24 16.60
C THR A 280 4.01 19.06 16.16
N GLU A 281 3.05 19.34 17.06
CA GLU A 281 1.61 19.29 16.72
C GLU A 281 1.27 20.22 15.54
N ARG A 282 1.93 21.39 15.48
CA ARG A 282 1.75 22.37 14.41
C ARG A 282 2.16 21.82 13.05
N CYS A 283 3.31 21.13 12.98
CA CYS A 283 3.79 20.46 11.76
C CYS A 283 2.81 19.37 11.30
N LEU A 284 2.32 18.54 12.23
CA LEU A 284 1.37 17.47 11.92
C LEU A 284 0.04 18.00 11.36
N HIS A 285 -0.51 19.06 11.96
CA HIS A 285 -1.73 19.69 11.45
C HIS A 285 -1.58 20.31 10.06
N ARG A 286 -0.37 20.81 9.76
CA ARG A 286 0.03 21.33 8.45
C ARG A 286 0.31 20.24 7.42
N SER A 287 0.37 18.98 7.81
CA SER A 287 0.73 17.92 6.88
C SER A 287 -0.51 17.30 6.22
N THR A 288 -0.31 16.93 4.97
CA THR A 288 -1.18 16.13 4.12
C THR A 288 -0.74 14.69 4.26
N SER A 289 -1.67 13.79 4.55
CA SER A 289 -1.34 12.39 4.80
C SER A 289 -0.65 11.75 3.60
N VAL A 290 0.24 10.79 3.86
CA VAL A 290 0.95 10.00 2.85
C VAL A 290 -0.03 9.42 1.82
N PHE A 291 -1.21 8.98 2.26
CA PHE A 291 -2.23 8.39 1.40
C PHE A 291 -2.74 9.30 0.28
N HIS A 292 -2.84 10.62 0.51
CA HIS A 292 -3.19 11.57 -0.56
C HIS A 292 -2.09 11.64 -1.62
N TRP A 293 -0.83 11.60 -1.19
CA TRP A 293 0.33 11.67 -2.06
C TRP A 293 0.51 10.37 -2.84
N GLU A 294 0.37 9.23 -2.19
CA GLU A 294 0.40 7.91 -2.82
C GLU A 294 -0.69 7.78 -3.89
N TYR A 295 -1.90 8.29 -3.62
CA TYR A 295 -3.00 8.32 -4.59
C TYR A 295 -2.63 9.03 -5.90
N LEU A 296 -1.81 10.08 -5.85
CA LEU A 296 -1.37 10.78 -7.06
C LEU A 296 -0.33 10.00 -7.89
N SER A 297 0.25 8.92 -7.36
CA SER A 297 1.33 8.20 -8.04
C SER A 297 0.88 7.65 -9.39
N ARG A 298 -0.33 7.08 -9.48
CA ARG A 298 -0.86 6.55 -10.74
C ARG A 298 -1.16 7.65 -11.76
N SER A 299 -1.71 8.78 -11.30
CA SER A 299 -1.90 9.97 -12.13
C SER A 299 -0.58 10.48 -12.71
N LEU A 300 0.51 10.47 -11.92
CA LEU A 300 1.84 10.87 -12.40
C LEU A 300 2.42 9.86 -13.40
N GLN A 301 2.22 8.56 -13.21
CA GLN A 301 2.65 7.54 -14.19
C GLN A 301 1.91 7.69 -15.53
N ASN A 302 0.59 7.95 -15.49
CA ASN A 302 -0.23 8.10 -16.69
C ASN A 302 0.21 9.30 -17.55
N LEU A 303 0.79 10.34 -16.95
CA LEU A 303 1.32 11.49 -17.70
C LEU A 303 2.45 11.12 -18.66
N PHE A 304 3.28 10.15 -18.27
CA PHE A 304 4.51 9.78 -18.98
C PHE A 304 4.41 8.41 -19.67
N SER A 305 3.33 7.68 -19.42
CA SER A 305 3.02 6.46 -20.15
C SER A 305 2.73 6.81 -21.63
N SER A 306 3.38 6.09 -22.54
CA SER A 306 3.13 6.24 -23.97
C SER A 306 1.71 5.78 -24.24
N ALA A 307 0.83 6.69 -24.65
CA ALA A 307 -0.54 6.34 -25.03
C ALA A 307 -0.51 5.43 -26.25
N THR A 308 -0.68 4.12 -26.06
CA THR A 308 -1.25 3.28 -27.12
C THR A 308 -2.69 3.72 -27.26
N GLN A 309 -2.99 4.44 -28.34
CA GLN A 309 -4.36 4.69 -28.75
C GLN A 309 -5.01 3.34 -29.04
N ASP A 310 -6.03 2.96 -28.27
CA ASP A 310 -7.09 2.09 -28.75
C ASP A 310 -8.41 2.83 -28.56
N GLN A 311 -8.69 3.68 -29.56
CA GLN A 311 -10.04 3.67 -30.11
C GLN A 311 -10.10 2.42 -30.98
N ASP A 312 -10.83 1.39 -30.54
CA ASP A 312 -11.85 0.80 -31.40
C ASP A 312 -12.73 -0.17 -30.63
N THR A 313 -14.02 0.01 -30.82
CA THR A 313 -15.07 -0.90 -30.37
C THR A 313 -14.99 -2.12 -31.28
N PRO A 314 -14.80 -3.37 -30.78
CA PRO A 314 -14.78 -4.50 -31.69
C PRO A 314 -16.20 -4.86 -32.08
N SER A 315 -16.62 -4.42 -33.27
CA SER A 315 -17.69 -5.09 -34.00
C SER A 315 -17.14 -6.43 -34.52
N LEU A 316 -17.80 -7.51 -34.11
CA LEU A 316 -17.62 -8.87 -34.63
C LEU A 316 -17.57 -8.91 -36.15
N GLN A 317 -16.44 -9.37 -36.74
CA GLN A 317 -16.43 -10.26 -37.92
C GLN A 317 -15.15 -11.12 -37.96
N PRO A 318 -15.21 -12.34 -38.57
CA PRO A 318 -14.23 -13.40 -38.36
C PRO A 318 -13.15 -13.53 -39.45
N SER A 319 -11.96 -13.89 -38.97
CA SER A 319 -10.91 -14.75 -39.54
C SER A 319 -10.52 -14.64 -41.01
N GLN A 320 -9.23 -14.31 -41.23
CA GLN A 320 -8.40 -15.08 -42.17
C GLN A 320 -7.02 -15.33 -41.54
N GLU A 321 -6.68 -16.61 -41.47
CA GLU A 321 -5.39 -17.16 -41.05
C GLU A 321 -4.30 -16.79 -42.05
N ASP A 322 -3.08 -16.54 -41.57
CA ASP A 322 -1.88 -16.67 -42.41
C ASP A 322 -0.93 -17.70 -41.76
N PRO A 323 -0.46 -18.72 -42.49
CA PRO A 323 0.19 -19.90 -41.94
C PRO A 323 1.70 -19.79 -42.04
N THR A 324 2.42 -19.96 -40.92
CA THR A 324 3.69 -20.74 -40.85
C THR A 324 4.34 -20.61 -39.48
N LEU A 325 3.98 -21.48 -38.54
CA LEU A 325 4.89 -21.91 -37.46
C LEU A 325 4.70 -23.42 -37.28
N LEU A 326 5.78 -24.18 -37.50
CA LEU A 326 5.78 -25.64 -37.40
C LEU A 326 5.46 -26.11 -35.96
N PRO A 327 4.71 -27.21 -35.77
CA PRO A 327 4.32 -27.68 -34.44
C PRO A 327 5.45 -28.45 -33.76
N ILE A 328 5.80 -28.04 -32.54
CA ILE A 328 6.65 -28.81 -31.62
C ILE A 328 5.76 -29.89 -30.95
N PRO A 329 6.14 -31.18 -30.95
CA PRO A 329 5.32 -32.23 -30.34
C PRO A 329 5.40 -32.15 -28.80
N ARG A 330 4.24 -31.92 -28.16
CA ARG A 330 4.09 -32.01 -26.70
C ARG A 330 3.86 -33.47 -26.31
N THR A 331 4.87 -34.13 -25.73
CA THR A 331 4.63 -35.37 -24.98
C THR A 331 4.02 -35.03 -23.63
N LEU A 332 2.78 -35.46 -23.40
CA LEU A 332 2.10 -35.32 -22.11
C LEU A 332 2.82 -36.17 -21.05
N PHE A 333 3.33 -35.52 -20.01
CA PHE A 333 3.89 -36.15 -18.83
C PHE A 333 2.79 -36.90 -18.05
N GLU A 334 2.98 -38.20 -17.80
CA GLU A 334 2.05 -39.04 -17.03
C GLU A 334 2.71 -39.47 -15.71
N TRP A 335 2.24 -38.92 -14.59
CA TRP A 335 2.77 -39.22 -13.24
C TRP A 335 1.94 -40.31 -12.55
N LYS A 336 2.61 -41.24 -11.83
CA LYS A 336 1.96 -42.23 -10.95
C LYS A 336 2.53 -42.15 -9.52
N PRO A 337 1.68 -42.06 -8.48
CA PRO A 337 2.14 -41.97 -7.10
C PRO A 337 2.87 -43.24 -6.64
N ALA A 338 3.85 -43.06 -5.74
CA ALA A 338 4.45 -44.17 -5.01
C ALA A 338 3.43 -44.84 -4.07
N ASP A 339 3.70 -46.05 -3.58
CA ASP A 339 2.85 -46.69 -2.58
C ASP A 339 2.87 -45.90 -1.25
N LEU A 340 1.75 -45.22 -0.99
CA LEU A 340 1.52 -44.41 0.20
C LEU A 340 0.79 -45.20 1.29
N SER A 341 0.71 -46.53 1.27
CA SER A 341 0.05 -47.32 2.33
C SER A 341 0.80 -47.21 3.68
N PRO A 342 0.10 -47.34 4.83
CA PRO A 342 0.77 -47.34 6.13
C PRO A 342 1.67 -48.57 6.23
N GLY A 343 2.91 -48.39 6.67
CA GLY A 343 3.92 -49.46 6.71
C GLY A 343 4.65 -49.71 5.38
N GLY A 344 4.25 -49.06 4.29
CA GLY A 344 5.00 -49.08 3.03
C GLY A 344 6.35 -48.38 3.13
N LYS A 345 7.26 -48.63 2.17
CA LYS A 345 8.62 -48.06 2.17
C LYS A 345 8.63 -46.53 2.24
N TRP A 346 7.71 -45.87 1.52
CA TRP A 346 7.57 -44.41 1.56
C TRP A 346 7.12 -43.95 2.95
N TYR A 347 6.09 -44.58 3.51
CA TYR A 347 5.55 -44.24 4.83
C TYR A 347 6.61 -44.37 5.93
N LEU A 348 7.30 -45.51 6.00
CA LEU A 348 8.31 -45.76 7.03
C LEU A 348 9.47 -44.77 6.96
N LYS A 349 9.90 -44.38 5.75
CA LYS A 349 10.95 -43.37 5.58
C LYS A 349 10.53 -42.01 6.14
N ARG A 350 9.28 -41.60 5.91
CA ARG A 350 8.74 -40.32 6.41
C ARG A 350 8.49 -40.34 7.92
N VAL A 351 8.13 -41.49 8.48
CA VAL A 351 8.05 -41.68 9.94
C VAL A 351 9.44 -41.60 10.59
N ALA A 352 10.46 -42.26 10.01
CA ALA A 352 11.83 -42.17 10.52
C ALA A 352 12.37 -40.72 10.47
N ASN A 353 12.11 -40.00 9.39
CA ASN A 353 12.45 -38.57 9.29
C ASN A 353 11.71 -37.72 10.34
N LEU A 354 10.43 -38.01 10.58
CA LEU A 354 9.64 -37.35 11.63
C LEU A 354 10.22 -37.60 13.02
N GLU A 355 10.65 -38.82 13.34
CA GLU A 355 11.26 -39.16 14.62
C GLU A 355 12.58 -38.39 14.84
N VAL A 356 13.41 -38.30 13.79
CA VAL A 356 14.64 -37.48 13.82
C VAL A 356 14.32 -35.99 13.98
N ALA A 357 13.29 -35.47 13.31
CA ALA A 357 12.90 -34.08 13.46
C ALA A 357 12.33 -33.81 14.86
N ALA A 358 11.50 -34.72 15.39
CA ALA A 358 10.86 -34.61 16.69
C ALA A 358 11.86 -34.56 17.86
N SER A 359 13.01 -35.25 17.75
CA SER A 359 14.06 -35.22 18.78
C SER A 359 14.67 -33.82 19.00
N HIS A 360 14.43 -32.87 18.09
CA HIS A 360 14.89 -31.49 18.21
C HIS A 360 13.94 -30.61 19.04
N TYR A 361 12.81 -31.16 19.48
CA TYR A 361 11.79 -30.41 20.23
C TYR A 361 11.72 -30.85 21.70
N PRO A 362 11.30 -29.96 22.61
CA PRO A 362 11.19 -30.28 24.04
C PRO A 362 10.20 -31.41 24.38
N THR A 363 9.23 -31.66 23.51
CA THR A 363 8.19 -32.70 23.66
C THR A 363 8.09 -33.57 22.40
N PRO A 364 9.10 -34.44 22.13
CA PRO A 364 9.15 -35.24 20.91
C PRO A 364 7.90 -36.09 20.69
N GLU A 365 7.31 -36.65 21.75
CA GLU A 365 6.13 -37.51 21.66
C GLU A 365 4.91 -36.76 21.11
N ALA A 366 4.70 -35.52 21.55
CA ALA A 366 3.61 -34.68 21.05
C ALA A 366 3.81 -34.30 19.58
N VAL A 367 5.06 -34.03 19.17
CA VAL A 367 5.42 -33.72 17.79
C VAL A 367 5.24 -34.94 16.87
N ILE A 368 5.58 -36.13 17.34
CA ILE A 368 5.37 -37.38 16.60
C ILE A 368 3.87 -37.63 16.40
N VAL A 369 3.05 -37.45 17.43
CA VAL A 369 1.58 -37.63 17.32
C VAL A 369 0.97 -36.65 16.31
N ASP A 370 1.32 -35.37 16.38
CA ASP A 370 0.87 -34.36 15.39
C ASP A 370 1.36 -34.71 13.98
N GLY A 371 2.64 -35.06 13.83
CA GLY A 371 3.24 -35.44 12.55
C GLY A 371 2.58 -36.68 11.93
N LEU A 372 2.25 -37.71 12.73
CA LEU A 372 1.53 -38.89 12.23
C LEU A 372 0.12 -38.55 11.74
N ASN A 373 -0.58 -37.63 12.42
CA ASN A 373 -1.89 -37.16 11.95
C ASN A 373 -1.76 -36.36 10.65
N ARG A 374 -0.75 -35.49 10.53
CA ARG A 374 -0.47 -34.76 9.27
C ARG A 374 -0.11 -35.70 8.14
N LEU A 375 0.69 -36.73 8.41
CA LEU A 375 1.04 -37.76 7.43
C LEU A 375 -0.19 -38.54 6.97
N ARG A 376 -1.11 -38.87 7.89
CA ARG A 376 -2.40 -39.49 7.54
C ARG A 376 -3.24 -38.59 6.62
N ILE A 377 -3.36 -37.30 6.94
CA ILE A 377 -4.11 -36.33 6.11
C ILE A 377 -3.44 -36.19 4.74
N HIS A 378 -2.13 -36.06 4.69
CA HIS A 378 -1.37 -35.98 3.43
C HIS A 378 -1.59 -37.21 2.55
N ARG A 379 -1.63 -38.42 3.13
CA ARG A 379 -1.88 -39.65 2.36
C ARG A 379 -3.31 -39.74 1.85
N ALA A 380 -4.27 -39.18 2.57
CA ALA A 380 -5.67 -39.13 2.14
C ALA A 380 -5.92 -38.19 0.95
N ASN A 381 -4.91 -37.41 0.54
CA ASN A 381 -4.94 -36.59 -0.66
C ASN A 381 -4.59 -37.36 -1.94
N TYR A 382 -4.36 -38.68 -1.88
CA TYR A 382 -3.97 -39.48 -3.04
C TYR A 382 -4.80 -40.76 -3.11
N THR A 383 -5.06 -41.21 -4.33
CA THR A 383 -5.74 -42.48 -4.64
C THR A 383 -4.85 -43.35 -5.54
N ALA A 384 -5.31 -44.56 -5.88
CA ALA A 384 -4.59 -45.46 -6.80
C ALA A 384 -4.40 -44.85 -8.20
N ASP A 385 -5.26 -43.91 -8.59
CA ASP A 385 -5.27 -43.28 -9.91
C ASP A 385 -4.50 -41.94 -9.96
N GLY A 386 -4.01 -41.45 -8.81
CA GLY A 386 -3.30 -40.17 -8.74
C GLY A 386 -3.73 -39.26 -7.57
N PRO A 387 -3.29 -37.99 -7.58
CA PRO A 387 -3.63 -37.04 -6.54
C PRO A 387 -5.12 -36.69 -6.59
N VAL A 388 -5.80 -36.77 -5.45
CA VAL A 388 -7.14 -36.21 -5.21
C VAL A 388 -7.12 -35.39 -3.91
N PRO A 389 -6.31 -34.33 -3.85
CA PRO A 389 -6.09 -33.58 -2.62
C PRO A 389 -7.34 -32.83 -2.19
N LYS A 390 -7.61 -32.95 -0.89
CA LYS A 390 -8.75 -32.32 -0.21
C LYS A 390 -8.30 -31.22 0.75
N TRP A 391 -7.03 -31.27 1.17
CA TRP A 391 -6.46 -30.38 2.17
C TRP A 391 -5.01 -30.06 1.81
N LEU A 392 -4.60 -28.80 1.94
CA LEU A 392 -3.19 -28.45 1.86
C LEU A 392 -2.47 -28.95 3.12
N GLN A 393 -1.76 -30.09 3.01
CA GLN A 393 -1.03 -30.68 4.14
C GLN A 393 0.44 -30.93 3.80
N PRO A 394 1.32 -29.95 4.06
CA PRO A 394 2.77 -30.16 3.97
C PRO A 394 3.26 -31.07 5.11
N LEU A 395 4.29 -31.85 4.82
CA LEU A 395 5.07 -32.62 5.79
C LEU A 395 6.30 -31.78 6.16
N TRP A 396 6.16 -30.89 7.13
CA TRP A 396 7.19 -29.87 7.43
C TRP A 396 8.57 -30.46 7.77
N TRP A 397 8.61 -31.66 8.36
CA TRP A 397 9.86 -32.35 8.72
C TRP A 397 10.62 -32.93 7.51
N GLU A 398 10.04 -32.85 6.31
CA GLU A 398 10.70 -33.22 5.06
C GLU A 398 11.42 -32.05 4.38
N PHE A 399 11.36 -30.86 4.97
CA PHE A 399 12.09 -29.67 4.54
C PHE A 399 13.41 -29.52 5.34
N LEU A 400 14.23 -28.53 4.98
CA LEU A 400 15.42 -28.19 5.77
C LEU A 400 15.05 -27.73 7.18
N GLN A 401 15.91 -28.06 8.13
CA GLN A 401 15.68 -27.83 9.56
C GLN A 401 15.38 -26.36 9.91
N GLU A 402 16.03 -25.42 9.21
CA GLU A 402 15.81 -23.98 9.38
C GLU A 402 14.36 -23.54 9.13
N HIS A 403 13.57 -24.31 8.39
CA HIS A 403 12.18 -23.97 8.07
C HIS A 403 11.15 -24.75 8.88
N TRP A 404 11.56 -25.71 9.72
CA TRP A 404 10.63 -26.60 10.42
C TRP A 404 9.66 -25.84 11.32
N GLU A 405 10.14 -24.88 12.10
CA GLU A 405 9.27 -24.17 13.06
C GLU A 405 8.25 -23.29 12.35
N GLU A 406 8.66 -22.58 11.30
CA GLU A 406 7.78 -21.73 10.50
C GLU A 406 6.71 -22.56 9.76
N LEU A 407 7.09 -23.71 9.20
CA LEU A 407 6.14 -24.59 8.49
C LEU A 407 5.22 -25.34 9.46
N ARG A 408 5.71 -25.70 10.66
CA ARG A 408 4.95 -26.39 11.70
C ARG A 408 3.95 -25.45 12.38
N MET A 409 4.42 -24.31 12.87
CA MET A 409 3.67 -23.38 13.71
C MET A 409 3.06 -22.21 12.94
N GLY A 410 3.54 -21.92 11.73
CA GLY A 410 3.22 -20.72 10.96
C GLY A 410 4.27 -19.62 11.18
N ALA A 411 4.68 -18.96 10.10
CA ALA A 411 5.61 -17.84 10.16
C ALA A 411 4.89 -16.54 10.60
N ARG A 412 5.49 -15.80 11.55
CA ARG A 412 5.08 -14.41 11.84
C ARG A 412 5.86 -13.49 10.92
N GLN A 413 5.22 -12.95 9.88
CA GLN A 413 5.94 -12.08 8.95
C GLN A 413 6.08 -10.64 9.48
N ASN A 414 7.34 -10.24 9.66
CA ASN A 414 7.80 -8.86 9.54
C ASN A 414 8.88 -8.85 8.46
N PHE A 415 8.52 -8.75 7.18
CA PHE A 415 9.53 -8.57 6.15
C PHE A 415 10.05 -7.14 6.19
N THR A 416 11.37 -6.99 6.32
CA THR A 416 12.05 -5.69 6.31
C THR A 416 12.82 -5.45 5.00
N LYS A 417 12.85 -6.44 4.09
CA LYS A 417 13.40 -6.39 2.72
C LYS A 417 12.74 -7.45 1.83
N ASP A 418 12.66 -7.19 0.52
CA ASP A 418 12.28 -8.20 -0.47
C ASP A 418 13.31 -9.34 -0.50
N PRO A 419 12.88 -10.61 -0.46
CA PRO A 419 13.80 -11.73 -0.58
C PRO A 419 14.33 -11.79 -2.01
N SER A 420 15.65 -11.94 -2.17
CA SER A 420 16.26 -12.21 -3.47
C SER A 420 15.73 -13.54 -4.02
N PRO A 421 15.42 -13.63 -5.33
CA PRO A 421 14.95 -14.88 -5.92
C PRO A 421 15.99 -15.97 -5.68
N ALA A 422 15.56 -17.08 -5.09
CA ALA A 422 16.41 -18.25 -4.90
C ALA A 422 16.77 -18.80 -6.29
N PRO A 423 18.05 -19.14 -6.56
CA PRO A 423 18.43 -19.75 -7.82
C PRO A 423 17.72 -21.10 -7.95
N MET A 424 16.84 -21.22 -8.96
CA MET A 424 16.22 -22.48 -9.37
C MET A 424 16.89 -22.93 -10.66
N ASP A 425 17.20 -24.22 -10.75
CA ASP A 425 17.58 -24.85 -12.01
C ASP A 425 16.33 -25.26 -12.81
N ALA A 426 16.52 -25.66 -14.07
CA ALA A 426 15.43 -26.02 -14.97
C ALA A 426 14.54 -27.16 -14.41
N THR A 427 15.11 -28.07 -13.62
CA THR A 427 14.34 -29.17 -13.00
C THR A 427 13.49 -28.67 -11.83
N MET A 428 13.98 -27.70 -11.07
CA MET A 428 13.23 -27.04 -10.00
C MET A 428 12.12 -26.14 -10.54
N GLU A 429 12.33 -25.48 -11.68
CA GLU A 429 11.29 -24.68 -12.35
C GLU A 429 10.15 -25.54 -12.86
N GLU A 430 10.45 -26.67 -13.49
CA GLU A 430 9.45 -27.62 -13.99
C GLU A 430 8.62 -28.22 -12.84
N ALA A 431 9.28 -28.62 -11.75
CA ALA A 431 8.61 -29.11 -10.54
C ALA A 431 7.75 -28.03 -9.87
N ALA A 432 8.21 -26.78 -9.83
CA ALA A 432 7.45 -25.66 -9.28
C ALA A 432 6.20 -25.35 -10.14
N SER A 433 6.33 -25.39 -11.47
CA SER A 433 5.21 -25.20 -12.41
C SER A 433 4.14 -26.27 -12.20
N ALA A 434 4.53 -27.54 -12.20
CA ALA A 434 3.62 -28.65 -12.00
C ALA A 434 2.87 -28.55 -10.65
N PHE A 435 3.56 -28.10 -9.59
CA PHE A 435 2.94 -27.89 -8.29
C PHE A 435 1.86 -26.79 -8.30
N VAL A 436 2.05 -25.69 -9.04
CA VAL A 436 1.04 -24.62 -9.14
C VAL A 436 -0.13 -25.02 -10.02
N ASP A 437 0.12 -25.73 -11.11
CA ASP A 437 -0.94 -26.28 -11.97
C ASP A 437 -1.83 -27.24 -11.16
N GLU A 438 -1.24 -28.04 -10.28
CA GLU A 438 -1.98 -28.88 -9.34
C GLU A 438 -2.84 -28.01 -8.40
N LEU A 439 -2.30 -26.98 -7.76
CA LEU A 439 -3.06 -26.08 -6.88
C LEU A 439 -4.23 -25.36 -7.57
N MET A 440 -4.06 -25.04 -8.86
CA MET A 440 -5.11 -24.48 -9.72
C MET A 440 -6.24 -25.48 -9.98
N SER A 441 -5.90 -26.72 -10.31
CA SER A 441 -6.88 -27.79 -10.55
C SER A 441 -7.75 -28.10 -9.32
N LEU A 442 -7.23 -27.81 -8.12
CA LEU A 442 -7.90 -28.05 -6.84
C LEU A 442 -8.73 -26.87 -6.35
N GLY A 443 -8.71 -25.75 -7.06
CA GLY A 443 -9.38 -24.51 -6.65
C GLY A 443 -8.79 -23.86 -5.40
N VAL A 444 -7.62 -24.32 -4.94
CA VAL A 444 -6.87 -23.68 -3.83
C VAL A 444 -6.38 -22.31 -4.28
N VAL A 445 -5.96 -22.24 -5.54
CA VAL A 445 -5.54 -21.01 -6.19
C VAL A 445 -6.33 -20.94 -7.51
N ARG A 446 -6.69 -19.74 -7.95
CA ARG A 446 -7.45 -19.50 -9.19
C ARG A 446 -6.82 -18.38 -9.99
N ASP A 447 -7.09 -18.33 -11.29
CA ASP A 447 -6.72 -17.19 -12.11
C ASP A 447 -7.36 -15.91 -11.58
N ILE A 448 -6.67 -14.80 -11.83
CA ILE A 448 -7.23 -13.48 -11.61
C ILE A 448 -8.43 -13.29 -12.54
N ASP A 449 -9.59 -12.96 -11.99
CA ASP A 449 -10.76 -12.59 -12.80
C ASP A 449 -10.39 -11.42 -13.74
N GLU A 450 -10.84 -11.46 -15.00
CA GLU A 450 -10.57 -10.40 -15.97
C GLU A 450 -10.86 -9.00 -15.38
N GLY A 451 -9.86 -8.12 -15.46
CA GLY A 451 -9.94 -6.76 -14.92
C GLY A 451 -9.52 -6.61 -13.46
N ARG A 452 -9.09 -7.68 -12.79
CA ARG A 452 -8.44 -7.61 -11.47
C ARG A 452 -6.92 -7.72 -11.61
N GLN A 453 -6.17 -7.32 -10.59
CA GLN A 453 -4.71 -7.51 -10.53
C GLN A 453 -4.32 -8.06 -9.16
N ILE A 454 -3.24 -8.84 -9.09
CA ILE A 454 -2.72 -9.31 -7.80
C ILE A 454 -1.99 -8.19 -7.10
N LEU A 455 -2.52 -7.83 -5.93
CA LEU A 455 -2.03 -6.72 -5.12
C LEU A 455 -0.88 -7.14 -4.19
N THR A 456 -0.75 -8.44 -3.89
CA THR A 456 0.30 -9.03 -3.04
C THR A 456 0.41 -10.54 -3.25
N ASN A 457 1.63 -11.07 -3.22
CA ASN A 457 1.92 -12.50 -3.09
C ASN A 457 2.04 -12.88 -1.60
N ALA A 458 1.02 -13.52 -1.04
CA ALA A 458 1.15 -14.18 0.27
C ALA A 458 1.76 -15.57 0.06
N PRO A 459 2.64 -16.07 0.96
CA PRO A 459 2.99 -17.48 0.94
C PRO A 459 1.72 -18.30 1.18
N LEU A 460 1.59 -19.42 0.47
CA LEU A 460 0.45 -20.35 0.51
C LEU A 460 0.06 -20.86 1.92
N PHE A 461 0.86 -20.55 2.95
CA PHE A 461 0.76 -21.10 4.31
C PHE A 461 0.24 -20.11 5.36
N VAL A 462 -0.67 -19.21 4.99
CA VAL A 462 -1.41 -18.39 5.97
C VAL A 462 -2.89 -18.77 5.93
N VAL A 463 -3.19 -19.98 6.42
CA VAL A 463 -4.58 -20.43 6.67
C VAL A 463 -4.75 -20.61 8.18
N PRO A 464 -5.82 -20.09 8.81
CA PRO A 464 -6.12 -20.39 10.21
C PRO A 464 -6.31 -21.91 10.37
N LYS A 465 -5.55 -22.52 11.29
CA LYS A 465 -5.66 -23.94 11.63
C LYS A 465 -6.66 -24.08 12.78
N GLU A 466 -7.73 -24.84 12.60
CA GLU A 466 -8.63 -25.21 13.70
C GLU A 466 -7.83 -25.92 14.82
N GLY A 467 -7.98 -25.44 16.06
CA GLY A 467 -7.43 -26.08 17.26
C GLY A 467 -6.12 -25.50 17.82
N GLN A 468 -5.74 -24.26 17.49
CA GLN A 468 -4.64 -23.57 18.20
C GLN A 468 -5.12 -22.92 19.50
N GLU A 469 -4.27 -22.92 20.53
CA GLU A 469 -4.54 -22.20 21.79
C GLU A 469 -4.77 -20.71 21.52
N GLY A 470 -5.95 -20.22 21.92
CA GLY A 470 -6.41 -18.86 21.67
C GLY A 470 -7.56 -18.75 20.67
N GLN A 471 -8.05 -19.87 20.12
CA GLN A 471 -9.42 -20.01 19.63
C GLN A 471 -10.38 -20.34 20.77
#